data_AF-A0A6M8VS44-F1
#
_entry.id   AF-A0A6M8VS44-F1
#
_cell.length_a   1.000
_cell.length_b   1.000
_cell.length_c   1.000
_cell.angle_alpha   90.00
_cell.angle_beta   90.00
_cell.angle_gamma   90.00
#
_symmetry.space_group_name_H-M   'P 1'
#
loop_
_entity.id
_entity.type
_entity.pdbx_description
1 polymer ?
#
loop_
_entity_poly.entity_id
_entity_poly.type
_entity_poly.pdbx_seq_one_letter_code
_entity_poly.pdbx_strand_id
1 'polypeptide(L)'
;MTRAKQLRVLLLLLLLFPLVILAFWERDQRPDWSETLIVGVYPYNADGSTEVRRWLESLNSAHYDPVEYWLARQAGRHRLPLDPPFVIRKGPVLQRAPPLPPSRGGYWRKLKWAVNLRWWYWQLDIRELNPDIVIVARYSAQNGQGLDLHSIGMSSPRLGLISQSTGENAQDLNQVILAHELLHTVNARDLYNSATGLPKFPEGYAQPGRTPRFPQPVAEIMAGRIPVKPDMAQQAQSLQQCQIGRQTAREIGWLQ
;
A
#
# COMPACT_ATOMS: atom_id res chain seq x y z
N MET A 1 11.78 -10.47 44.73
CA MET A 1 10.35 -10.69 44.35
C MET A 1 9.86 -11.96 45.02
N THR A 2 8.65 -11.99 45.57
CA THR A 2 8.11 -13.18 46.24
C THR A 2 7.76 -14.27 45.23
N ARG A 3 7.86 -15.56 45.61
CA ARG A 3 7.51 -16.71 44.75
C ARG A 3 6.09 -16.62 44.18
N ALA A 4 5.14 -16.12 44.97
CA ALA A 4 3.77 -15.87 44.54
C ALA A 4 3.67 -14.82 43.40
N LYS A 5 4.48 -13.76 43.45
CA LYS A 5 4.55 -12.74 42.39
C LYS A 5 5.15 -13.32 41.11
N GLN A 6 6.18 -14.18 41.23
CA GLN A 6 6.79 -14.86 40.08
C GLN A 6 5.81 -15.82 39.41
N LEU A 7 5.05 -16.61 40.19
CA LEU A 7 4.02 -17.51 39.66
C LEU A 7 2.90 -16.74 38.94
N ARG A 8 2.44 -15.63 39.52
CA ARG A 8 1.39 -14.79 38.91
C ARG A 8 1.86 -14.17 37.59
N VAL A 9 3.11 -13.69 37.53
CA VAL A 9 3.70 -13.14 36.29
C VAL A 9 3.87 -14.24 35.24
N LEU A 10 4.31 -15.43 35.63
CA LEU A 10 4.46 -16.57 34.71
C LEU A 10 3.10 -16.99 34.12
N LEU A 11 2.06 -17.09 34.94
CA LEU A 11 0.70 -17.42 34.49
C LEU A 11 0.16 -16.35 33.53
N LEU A 12 0.37 -15.06 33.84
CA LEU A 12 -0.01 -13.97 32.94
C LEU A 12 0.73 -14.04 31.60
N LEU A 13 2.03 -14.34 31.61
CA LEU A 13 2.82 -14.51 30.40
C LEU A 13 2.36 -15.72 29.59
N LEU A 14 2.11 -16.87 30.23
CA LEU A 14 1.60 -18.08 29.54
C LEU A 14 0.22 -17.87 28.93
N LEU A 15 -0.60 -16.99 29.50
CA LEU A 15 -1.93 -16.66 28.97
C LEU A 15 -1.86 -15.60 27.85
N LEU A 16 -0.99 -14.59 27.99
CA LEU A 16 -0.80 -13.54 27.00
C LEU A 16 0.03 -13.99 25.79
N PHE A 17 0.99 -14.89 25.97
CA PHE A 17 1.92 -15.30 24.92
C PHE A 17 1.23 -15.95 23.70
N PRO A 18 0.27 -16.88 23.85
CA PRO A 18 -0.52 -17.39 22.72
C PRO A 18 -1.32 -16.29 22.01
N LEU A 19 -1.83 -15.30 22.76
CA LEU A 19 -2.57 -14.17 22.20
C LEU A 19 -1.66 -13.29 21.34
N VAL A 20 -0.42 -13.07 21.78
CA VAL A 20 0.63 -12.40 21.00
C VAL A 20 0.94 -13.21 19.75
N ILE A 21 1.21 -14.52 19.86
CA ILE A 21 1.47 -15.37 18.70
C ILE A 21 0.33 -15.26 17.68
N LEU A 22 -0.93 -15.38 18.11
CA LEU A 22 -2.09 -15.27 17.22
C LEU A 22 -2.23 -13.88 16.59
N ALA A 23 -1.90 -12.81 17.32
CA ALA A 23 -1.94 -11.44 16.81
C ALA A 23 -0.83 -11.13 15.79
N PHE A 24 0.28 -11.87 15.86
CA PHE A 24 1.43 -11.73 14.95
C PHE A 24 1.54 -12.86 13.92
N TRP A 25 0.69 -13.89 13.99
CA TRP A 25 0.62 -14.94 12.99
C TRP A 25 -0.02 -14.37 11.74
N GLU A 26 0.82 -14.02 10.76
CA GLU A 26 0.38 -13.62 9.43
C GLU A 26 -0.28 -14.83 8.75
N ARG A 27 -1.61 -14.91 8.87
CA ARG A 27 -2.40 -15.76 7.98
C ARG A 27 -2.28 -15.22 6.57
N ASP A 28 -2.32 -16.12 5.60
CA ASP A 28 -2.45 -15.75 4.20
C ASP A 28 -3.68 -14.84 4.04
N GLN A 29 -3.43 -13.56 3.75
CA GLN A 29 -4.44 -12.51 3.64
C GLN A 29 -4.87 -12.30 2.19
N ARG A 30 -4.56 -13.24 1.29
CA ARG A 30 -5.04 -13.19 -0.08
C ARG A 30 -6.58 -13.19 -0.11
N PRO A 31 -7.21 -12.18 -0.73
CA PRO A 31 -8.63 -12.23 -1.00
C PRO A 31 -8.97 -13.44 -1.88
N ASP A 32 -10.12 -14.04 -1.67
CA ASP A 32 -10.65 -15.09 -2.54
C ASP A 32 -11.32 -14.52 -3.81
N TRP A 33 -11.48 -13.20 -3.87
CA TRP A 33 -12.14 -12.45 -4.95
C TRP A 33 -13.57 -12.92 -5.23
N SER A 34 -14.28 -13.34 -4.19
CA SER A 34 -15.71 -13.63 -4.23
C SER A 34 -16.57 -12.36 -4.29
N GLU A 35 -16.07 -11.27 -3.70
CA GLU A 35 -16.73 -9.97 -3.65
C GLU A 35 -15.75 -8.83 -3.94
N THR A 36 -16.28 -7.71 -4.45
CA THR A 36 -15.53 -6.48 -4.69
C THR A 36 -15.07 -5.87 -3.37
N LEU A 37 -13.78 -5.56 -3.24
CA LEU A 37 -13.24 -4.94 -2.04
C LEU A 37 -13.46 -3.42 -2.03
N ILE A 38 -14.05 -2.92 -0.95
CA ILE A 38 -14.25 -1.50 -0.70
C ILE A 38 -12.98 -0.90 -0.07
N VAL A 39 -12.43 0.11 -0.71
CA VAL A 39 -11.23 0.84 -0.28
C VAL A 39 -11.64 2.23 0.20
N GLY A 40 -11.52 2.47 1.51
CA GLY A 40 -11.73 3.80 2.08
C GLY A 40 -10.43 4.60 2.07
N VAL A 41 -10.36 5.68 1.30
CA VAL A 41 -9.21 6.60 1.27
C VAL A 41 -9.50 7.80 2.16
N TYR A 42 -8.77 7.90 3.26
CA TYR A 42 -8.89 8.94 4.28
C TYR A 42 -7.76 9.96 4.12
N PRO A 43 -8.04 11.14 3.54
CA PRO A 43 -7.02 12.17 3.35
C PRO A 43 -6.62 12.82 4.68
N TYR A 44 -5.34 13.20 4.79
CA TYR A 44 -4.76 13.90 5.92
C TYR A 44 -3.83 15.01 5.44
N ASN A 45 -3.95 16.20 6.02
CA ASN A 45 -3.04 17.30 5.77
C ASN A 45 -1.75 17.10 6.58
N ALA A 46 -0.67 16.67 5.93
CA ALA A 46 0.55 16.22 6.60
C ALA A 46 1.49 17.36 7.00
N ASP A 47 1.50 18.47 6.26
CA ASP A 47 2.35 19.64 6.51
C ASP A 47 1.60 20.81 7.18
N GLY A 48 0.27 20.68 7.34
CA GLY A 48 -0.58 21.69 7.94
C GLY A 48 -0.85 22.90 7.04
N SER A 49 -0.41 22.88 5.79
CA SER A 49 -0.49 24.01 4.89
C SER A 49 -1.93 24.33 4.47
N THR A 50 -2.20 25.61 4.23
CA THR A 50 -3.50 26.07 3.69
C THR A 50 -3.70 25.61 2.24
N GLU A 51 -2.61 25.37 1.50
CA GLU A 51 -2.68 24.80 0.15
C GLU A 51 -3.26 23.38 0.17
N VAL A 52 -2.71 22.49 1.00
CA VAL A 52 -3.24 21.14 1.15
C VAL A 52 -4.68 21.17 1.63
N ARG A 53 -5.02 22.06 2.58
CA ARG A 53 -6.41 22.22 3.03
C ARG A 53 -7.37 22.49 1.86
N ARG A 54 -7.05 23.46 1.00
CA ARG A 54 -7.85 23.79 -0.20
C ARG A 54 -7.93 22.62 -1.18
N TRP A 55 -6.83 21.89 -1.38
CA TRP A 55 -6.81 20.70 -2.22
C TRP A 55 -7.72 19.58 -1.69
N LEU A 56 -7.72 19.34 -0.38
CA LEU A 56 -8.57 18.32 0.24
C LEU A 56 -10.06 18.65 0.18
N GLU A 57 -10.40 19.94 0.14
CA GLU A 57 -11.77 20.44 -0.07
C GLU A 57 -12.25 20.17 -1.51
N SER A 58 -11.38 20.28 -2.52
CA SER A 58 -11.71 19.93 -3.90
C SER A 58 -11.68 18.43 -4.20
N LEU A 59 -10.97 17.65 -3.37
CA LEU A 59 -10.82 16.21 -3.54
C LEU A 59 -12.18 15.49 -3.41
N ASN A 60 -12.52 14.66 -4.39
CA ASN A 60 -13.76 13.87 -4.42
C ASN A 60 -13.47 12.46 -4.93
N SER A 61 -14.48 11.57 -4.92
CA SER A 61 -14.30 10.18 -5.35
C SER A 61 -13.80 10.04 -6.79
N ALA A 62 -14.17 10.97 -7.69
CA ALA A 62 -13.76 10.92 -9.10
C ALA A 62 -12.24 11.05 -9.30
N HIS A 63 -11.51 11.56 -8.30
CA HIS A 63 -10.04 11.60 -8.35
C HIS A 63 -9.41 10.19 -8.30
N TYR A 64 -10.17 9.18 -7.87
CA TYR A 64 -9.72 7.80 -7.75
C TYR A 64 -10.19 6.90 -8.89
N ASP A 65 -11.14 7.35 -9.72
CA ASP A 65 -11.66 6.60 -10.88
C ASP A 65 -10.55 6.09 -11.82
N PRO A 66 -9.46 6.84 -12.12
CA PRO A 66 -8.37 6.32 -12.96
C PRO A 66 -7.70 5.06 -12.38
N VAL A 67 -7.59 4.98 -11.04
CA VAL A 67 -7.00 3.82 -10.35
C VAL A 67 -7.95 2.64 -10.38
N GLU A 68 -9.23 2.84 -10.08
CA GLU A 68 -10.28 1.81 -10.19
C GLU A 68 -10.33 1.23 -11.61
N TYR A 69 -10.41 2.09 -12.62
CA TYR A 69 -10.46 1.71 -14.02
C TYR A 69 -9.19 0.93 -14.46
N TRP A 70 -8.02 1.39 -14.02
CA TRP A 70 -6.78 0.68 -14.31
C TRP A 70 -6.77 -0.71 -13.67
N LEU A 71 -7.17 -0.84 -12.40
CA LEU A 71 -7.24 -2.13 -11.69
C LEU A 71 -8.22 -3.10 -12.35
N ALA A 72 -9.42 -2.63 -12.71
CA ALA A 72 -10.42 -3.42 -13.43
C ALA A 72 -9.86 -3.97 -14.75
N ARG A 73 -9.19 -3.12 -15.53
CA ARG A 73 -8.50 -3.56 -16.76
C ARG A 73 -7.42 -4.59 -16.49
N GLN A 74 -6.60 -4.41 -15.45
CA GLN A 74 -5.55 -5.38 -15.12
C GLN A 74 -6.16 -6.72 -14.69
N ALA A 75 -7.24 -6.71 -13.91
CA ALA A 75 -7.98 -7.91 -13.53
C ALA A 75 -8.54 -8.64 -14.76
N GLY A 76 -9.14 -7.93 -15.70
CA GLY A 76 -9.59 -8.48 -16.98
C GLY A 76 -8.46 -9.10 -17.81
N ARG A 77 -7.25 -8.51 -17.80
CA ARG A 77 -6.06 -9.10 -18.47
C ARG A 77 -5.66 -10.45 -17.87
N HIS A 78 -5.90 -10.66 -16.58
CA HIS A 78 -5.67 -11.92 -15.88
C HIS A 78 -6.92 -12.81 -15.81
N ARG A 79 -8.01 -12.41 -16.47
CA ARG A 79 -9.28 -13.15 -16.54
C ARG A 79 -9.94 -13.39 -15.19
N LEU A 80 -9.76 -12.46 -14.25
CA LEU A 80 -10.55 -12.47 -13.03
C LEU A 80 -12.03 -12.26 -13.40
N PRO A 81 -12.97 -13.10 -12.92
CA PRO A 81 -14.39 -12.99 -13.26
C PRO A 81 -15.13 -11.88 -12.50
N LEU A 82 -14.43 -11.11 -11.66
CA LEU A 82 -14.96 -10.02 -10.85
C LEU A 82 -14.57 -8.66 -11.45
N ASP A 83 -15.57 -7.83 -11.74
CA ASP A 83 -15.38 -6.50 -12.33
C ASP A 83 -16.39 -5.48 -11.75
N PRO A 84 -15.93 -4.44 -11.02
CA PRO A 84 -14.55 -4.18 -10.64
C PRO A 84 -14.09 -5.02 -9.43
N PRO A 85 -12.79 -5.37 -9.33
CA PRO A 85 -12.23 -6.04 -8.14
C PRO A 85 -12.11 -5.12 -6.92
N PHE A 86 -12.01 -3.81 -7.15
CA PHE A 86 -11.85 -2.80 -6.11
C PHE A 86 -12.78 -1.62 -6.39
N VAL A 87 -13.31 -1.05 -5.32
CA VAL A 87 -14.13 0.17 -5.35
C VAL A 87 -13.56 1.14 -4.32
N ILE A 88 -13.09 2.30 -4.76
CA ILE A 88 -12.40 3.31 -3.97
C ILE A 88 -13.39 4.43 -3.60
N ARG A 89 -13.45 4.78 -2.32
CA ARG A 89 -14.33 5.82 -1.79
C ARG A 89 -13.53 6.79 -0.94
N LYS A 90 -13.80 8.09 -1.11
CA LYS A 90 -13.20 9.12 -0.26
C LYS A 90 -13.88 9.10 1.11
N GLY A 91 -13.10 8.90 2.16
CA GLY A 91 -13.52 9.10 3.54
C GLY A 91 -13.41 10.56 4.00
N PRO A 92 -13.85 10.85 5.23
CA PRO A 92 -13.66 12.16 5.84
C PRO A 92 -12.17 12.52 5.96
N VAL A 93 -11.88 13.82 5.95
CA VAL A 93 -10.53 14.32 6.21
C VAL A 93 -10.16 14.05 7.66
N LEU A 94 -9.02 13.38 7.87
CA LEU A 94 -8.53 13.06 9.19
C LEU A 94 -7.94 14.30 9.86
N GLN A 95 -8.21 14.43 11.16
CA GLN A 95 -7.55 15.44 12.00
C GLN A 95 -6.17 14.98 12.49
N ARG A 96 -5.96 13.66 12.57
CA ARG A 96 -4.71 13.04 13.02
C ARG A 96 -4.48 11.76 12.23
N ALA A 97 -3.24 11.54 11.82
CA ALA A 97 -2.80 10.31 11.18
C ALA A 97 -1.55 9.77 11.89
N PRO A 98 -1.33 8.44 11.91
CA PRO A 98 -0.13 7.87 12.50
C PRO A 98 1.09 8.31 11.68
N PRO A 99 2.27 8.43 12.31
CA PRO A 99 3.49 8.73 11.57
C PRO A 99 3.83 7.59 10.61
N LEU A 100 4.56 7.89 9.55
CA LEU A 100 5.15 6.89 8.66
C LEU A 100 6.15 6.00 9.44
N PRO A 101 6.40 4.76 8.96
CA PRO A 101 7.35 3.87 9.62
C PRO A 101 8.73 4.52 9.71
N PRO A 102 9.47 4.31 10.82
CA PRO A 102 10.80 4.89 10.96
C PRO A 102 11.76 4.31 9.91
N SER A 103 12.31 5.16 9.05
CA SER A 103 13.28 4.80 8.00
C SER A 103 14.61 4.25 8.56
N ARG A 104 14.95 4.60 9.80
CA ARG A 104 16.11 4.12 10.55
C ARG A 104 15.72 3.81 12.00
N GLY A 105 16.32 2.80 12.59
CA GLY A 105 16.16 2.48 14.01
C GLY A 105 16.13 0.99 14.31
N GLY A 106 16.51 0.63 15.54
CA GLY A 106 16.47 -0.74 16.03
C GLY A 106 15.04 -1.27 16.22
N TYR A 107 14.94 -2.58 16.44
CA TYR A 107 13.69 -3.34 16.61
C TYR A 107 12.64 -2.63 17.50
N TRP A 108 13.06 -2.05 18.62
CA TRP A 108 12.17 -1.36 19.57
C TRP A 108 11.41 -0.17 18.97
N ARG A 109 12.03 0.61 18.08
CA ARG A 109 11.35 1.74 17.43
C ARG A 109 10.26 1.27 16.47
N LYS A 110 10.52 0.19 15.74
CA LYS A 110 9.54 -0.45 14.84
C LYS A 110 8.38 -1.04 15.63
N LEU A 111 8.67 -1.73 16.75
CA LEU A 111 7.65 -2.27 17.63
C LEU A 111 6.77 -1.17 18.23
N LYS A 112 7.36 -0.11 18.78
CA LYS A 112 6.61 1.03 19.32
C LYS A 112 5.71 1.67 18.25
N TRP A 113 6.23 1.84 17.04
CA TRP A 113 5.46 2.35 15.91
C TRP A 113 4.28 1.43 15.57
N ALA A 114 4.51 0.12 15.45
CA ALA A 114 3.47 -0.85 15.10
C ALA A 114 2.35 -0.93 16.15
N VAL A 115 2.69 -0.80 17.44
CA VAL A 115 1.71 -0.73 18.54
C VAL A 115 0.89 0.56 18.44
N ASN A 116 1.54 1.71 18.28
CA ASN A 116 0.86 3.00 18.15
C ASN A 116 -0.07 3.03 16.92
N LEU A 117 0.36 2.42 15.82
CA LEU A 117 -0.43 2.31 14.60
C LEU A 117 -1.70 1.49 14.84
N ARG A 118 -1.58 0.30 15.44
CA ARG A 118 -2.75 -0.56 15.75
C ARG A 118 -3.71 0.12 16.71
N TRP A 119 -3.18 0.79 17.73
CA TRP A 119 -4.00 1.57 18.66
C TRP A 119 -4.76 2.70 17.95
N TRP A 120 -4.08 3.46 17.09
CA TRP A 120 -4.72 4.51 16.30
C TRP A 120 -5.80 3.94 15.36
N TYR A 121 -5.49 2.84 14.66
CA TYR A 121 -6.42 2.19 13.74
C TYR A 121 -7.70 1.71 14.44
N TRP A 122 -7.58 1.18 15.66
CA TRP A 122 -8.73 0.78 16.48
C TRP A 122 -9.62 1.97 16.89
N GLN A 123 -9.08 3.19 16.96
CA GLN A 123 -9.83 4.41 17.27
C GLN A 123 -10.42 5.11 16.04
N LEU A 124 -10.05 4.68 14.83
CA LEU A 124 -10.50 5.29 13.59
C LEU A 124 -11.99 4.97 13.37
N ASP A 125 -12.81 6.00 13.21
CA ASP A 125 -14.22 5.79 12.86
C ASP A 125 -14.35 5.56 11.35
N ILE A 126 -14.56 4.30 10.98
CA ILE A 126 -14.72 3.86 9.58
C ILE A 126 -16.17 3.46 9.24
N ARG A 127 -17.11 3.64 10.18
CA ARG A 127 -18.47 3.08 10.07
C ARG A 127 -19.28 3.60 8.88
N GLU A 128 -19.03 4.83 8.47
CA GLU A 128 -19.73 5.45 7.33
C GLU A 128 -19.44 4.73 6.01
N LEU A 129 -18.19 4.35 5.76
CA LEU A 129 -17.79 3.65 4.53
C LEU A 129 -17.76 2.13 4.69
N ASN A 130 -17.59 1.63 5.93
CA ASN A 130 -17.35 0.23 6.27
C ASN A 130 -16.39 -0.48 5.29
N PRO A 131 -15.16 0.05 5.07
CA PRO A 131 -14.27 -0.43 4.03
C PRO A 131 -13.55 -1.73 4.44
N ASP A 132 -13.28 -2.59 3.47
CA ASP A 132 -12.40 -3.76 3.63
C ASP A 132 -10.92 -3.37 3.76
N ILE A 133 -10.55 -2.25 3.12
CA ILE A 133 -9.18 -1.73 3.07
C ILE A 133 -9.20 -0.25 3.44
N VAL A 134 -8.34 0.15 4.36
CA VAL A 134 -8.17 1.56 4.74
C VAL A 134 -6.88 2.09 4.14
N ILE A 135 -6.95 3.20 3.43
CA ILE A 135 -5.77 3.93 2.96
C ILE A 135 -5.76 5.30 3.61
N VAL A 136 -4.67 5.66 4.28
CA VAL A 136 -4.44 6.99 4.82
C VAL A 136 -3.55 7.76 3.85
N ALA A 137 -4.14 8.71 3.13
CA ALA A 137 -3.45 9.53 2.14
C ALA A 137 -2.93 10.82 2.78
N ARG A 138 -1.62 10.88 3.02
CA ARG A 138 -0.93 12.00 3.67
C ARG A 138 -0.48 13.00 2.61
N TYR A 139 -1.19 14.11 2.48
CA TYR A 139 -0.90 15.15 1.48
C TYR A 139 0.05 16.22 2.03
N SER A 140 1.02 16.61 1.21
CA SER A 140 1.91 17.76 1.43
C SER A 140 1.90 18.68 0.21
N ALA A 141 2.19 19.96 0.39
CA ALA A 141 2.34 20.93 -0.69
C ALA A 141 3.49 20.54 -1.62
N GLN A 142 3.30 20.73 -2.92
CA GLN A 142 4.31 20.39 -3.92
C GLN A 142 5.47 21.40 -3.89
N ASN A 143 6.52 21.10 -3.12
CA ASN A 143 7.64 22.04 -2.91
C ASN A 143 8.84 21.83 -3.85
N GLY A 144 8.63 21.22 -5.03
CA GLY A 144 9.70 20.93 -6.01
C GLY A 144 10.74 19.89 -5.56
N GLN A 145 10.70 19.44 -4.31
CA GLN A 145 11.42 18.28 -3.82
C GLN A 145 10.58 17.03 -4.13
N GLY A 146 11.23 15.99 -4.65
CA GLY A 146 10.55 14.74 -5.04
C GLY A 146 9.69 14.18 -3.91
N LEU A 147 8.61 13.48 -4.28
CA LEU A 147 7.72 12.81 -3.33
C LEU A 147 8.54 12.00 -2.31
N ASP A 148 8.28 12.23 -1.03
CA ASP A 148 8.88 11.45 0.04
C ASP A 148 8.36 10.01 -0.05
N LEU A 149 9.21 9.09 -0.53
CA LEU A 149 8.89 7.71 -0.94
C LEU A 149 8.59 6.76 0.24
N HIS A 150 8.28 7.28 1.42
CA HIS A 150 8.06 6.49 2.62
C HIS A 150 6.61 6.00 2.78
N SER A 151 5.98 5.56 1.69
CA SER A 151 4.68 4.89 1.72
C SER A 151 4.82 3.44 2.21
N ILE A 152 3.76 2.90 2.81
CA ILE A 152 3.71 1.49 3.23
C ILE A 152 2.29 0.94 3.18
N GLY A 153 2.10 -0.17 2.48
CA GLY A 153 0.93 -1.03 2.54
C GLY A 153 1.17 -2.24 3.44
N MET A 154 0.22 -2.53 4.31
CA MET A 154 0.22 -3.72 5.16
C MET A 154 -1.01 -4.55 4.84
N SER A 155 -0.82 -5.87 4.80
CA SER A 155 -1.92 -6.83 4.66
C SER A 155 -2.62 -7.12 5.98
N SER A 156 -1.99 -6.84 7.13
CA SER A 156 -2.57 -7.05 8.46
C SER A 156 -2.26 -5.91 9.44
N PRO A 157 -3.26 -5.06 9.79
CA PRO A 157 -4.55 -4.93 9.12
C PRO A 157 -4.37 -4.48 7.67
N ARG A 158 -5.40 -4.65 6.81
CA ARG A 158 -5.40 -4.13 5.42
C ARG A 158 -5.39 -2.60 5.43
N LEU A 159 -4.20 -2.04 5.62
CA LEU A 159 -3.96 -0.63 5.88
C LEU A 159 -2.78 -0.13 5.07
N GLY A 160 -3.01 0.89 4.24
CA GLY A 160 -1.96 1.64 3.56
C GLY A 160 -1.76 3.01 4.18
N LEU A 161 -0.51 3.42 4.40
CA LEU A 161 -0.14 4.80 4.70
C LEU A 161 0.65 5.32 3.50
N ILE A 162 0.08 6.26 2.75
CA ILE A 162 0.70 6.75 1.52
C ILE A 162 1.04 8.22 1.63
N SER A 163 2.22 8.60 1.12
CA SER A 163 2.60 10.00 0.90
C SER A 163 2.08 10.44 -0.47
N GLN A 164 1.48 11.62 -0.51
CA GLN A 164 0.90 12.23 -1.71
C GLN A 164 1.29 13.70 -1.77
N SER A 165 1.41 14.25 -2.97
CA SER A 165 1.55 15.70 -3.16
C SER A 165 0.27 16.29 -3.71
N THR A 166 0.05 17.57 -3.41
CA THR A 166 -1.00 18.38 -4.05
C THR A 166 -0.66 18.68 -5.51
N GLY A 167 -1.69 19.04 -6.28
CA GLY A 167 -1.53 19.55 -7.64
C GLY A 167 -1.62 18.49 -8.73
N GLU A 168 -2.08 18.91 -9.90
CA GLU A 168 -2.33 18.01 -11.05
C GLU A 168 -1.05 17.34 -11.56
N ASN A 169 0.09 18.04 -11.50
CA ASN A 169 1.39 17.50 -11.91
C ASN A 169 1.84 16.30 -11.06
N ALA A 170 1.33 16.15 -9.84
CA ALA A 170 1.63 15.02 -8.97
C ALA A 170 0.63 13.86 -9.13
N GLN A 171 -0.51 14.08 -9.79
CA GLN A 171 -1.65 13.18 -9.76
C GLN A 171 -1.34 11.80 -10.37
N ASP A 172 -0.59 11.75 -11.48
CA ASP A 172 -0.24 10.48 -12.13
C ASP A 172 0.66 9.61 -11.25
N LEU A 173 1.63 10.21 -10.58
CA LEU A 173 2.54 9.49 -9.70
C LEU A 173 1.85 9.11 -8.38
N ASN A 174 1.00 10.00 -7.86
CA ASN A 174 0.09 9.73 -6.74
C ASN A 174 -0.76 8.47 -6.98
N GLN A 175 -1.30 8.31 -8.19
CA GLN A 175 -2.07 7.13 -8.60
C GLN A 175 -1.23 5.86 -8.65
N VAL A 176 0.03 5.93 -9.14
CA VAL A 176 0.96 4.80 -9.11
C VAL A 176 1.22 4.35 -7.68
N ILE A 177 1.49 5.30 -6.76
CA ILE A 177 1.69 5.01 -5.34
C ILE A 177 0.44 4.39 -4.74
N LEU A 178 -0.75 4.97 -4.97
CA LEU A 178 -1.99 4.43 -4.44
C LEU A 178 -2.22 2.99 -4.90
N ALA A 179 -2.05 2.70 -6.19
CA ALA A 179 -2.23 1.35 -6.73
C ALA A 179 -1.21 0.36 -6.15
N HIS A 180 0.07 0.74 -6.10
CA HIS A 180 1.15 -0.08 -5.57
C HIS A 180 0.90 -0.46 -4.09
N GLU A 181 0.60 0.53 -3.27
CA GLU A 181 0.38 0.34 -1.83
C GLU A 181 -0.92 -0.38 -1.53
N LEU A 182 -1.97 -0.16 -2.34
CA LEU A 182 -3.20 -0.93 -2.27
C LEU A 182 -2.93 -2.42 -2.54
N LEU A 183 -2.10 -2.76 -3.52
CA LEU A 183 -1.75 -4.15 -3.82
C LEU A 183 -1.00 -4.84 -2.67
N HIS A 184 -0.16 -4.11 -1.93
CA HIS A 184 0.44 -4.64 -0.70
C HIS A 184 -0.59 -5.03 0.36
N THR A 185 -1.71 -4.30 0.47
CA THR A 185 -2.79 -4.65 1.42
C THR A 185 -3.51 -5.96 1.08
N VAL A 186 -3.34 -6.44 -0.17
CA VAL A 186 -3.84 -7.74 -0.64
C VAL A 186 -2.71 -8.72 -0.93
N ASN A 187 -1.60 -8.61 -0.19
CA ASN A 187 -0.50 -9.58 -0.12
C ASN A 187 0.53 -9.54 -1.27
N ALA A 188 0.49 -8.54 -2.15
CA ALA A 188 1.58 -8.33 -3.11
C ALA A 188 2.89 -7.97 -2.37
N ARG A 189 4.03 -8.42 -2.89
CA ARG A 189 5.35 -8.03 -2.38
C ARG A 189 6.13 -7.22 -3.40
N ASP A 190 7.16 -6.53 -2.92
CA ASP A 190 8.10 -5.82 -3.80
C ASP A 190 8.87 -6.77 -4.71
N LEU A 191 8.80 -6.48 -6.01
CA LEU A 191 9.47 -7.25 -7.06
C LEU A 191 10.75 -6.57 -7.55
N TYR A 192 11.35 -5.70 -6.72
CA TYR A 192 12.65 -5.09 -6.95
C TYR A 192 13.68 -5.50 -5.89
N ASN A 193 14.95 -5.32 -6.18
CA ASN A 193 16.05 -5.53 -5.24
C ASN A 193 16.19 -4.28 -4.36
N SER A 194 16.07 -4.42 -3.04
CA SER A 194 16.09 -3.29 -2.09
C SER A 194 17.43 -2.55 -2.03
N ALA A 195 18.54 -3.19 -2.45
CA ALA A 195 19.87 -2.58 -2.47
C ALA A 195 20.11 -1.77 -3.74
N THR A 196 19.63 -2.25 -4.89
CA THR A 196 19.90 -1.61 -6.20
C THR A 196 18.71 -0.82 -6.75
N GLY A 197 17.50 -1.05 -6.25
CA GLY A 197 16.25 -0.52 -6.80
C GLY A 197 15.88 -1.12 -8.17
N LEU A 198 16.63 -2.10 -8.68
CA LEU A 198 16.36 -2.70 -9.99
C LEU A 198 15.26 -3.77 -9.88
N PRO A 199 14.35 -3.85 -10.86
CA PRO A 199 13.38 -4.94 -10.95
C PRO A 199 14.07 -6.31 -11.00
N LYS A 200 13.57 -7.28 -10.21
CA LYS A 200 14.07 -8.65 -10.18
C LYS A 200 13.63 -9.38 -11.44
N PHE A 201 14.54 -10.00 -12.19
CA PHE A 201 14.16 -10.83 -13.33
C PHE A 201 13.94 -12.28 -12.88
N PRO A 202 12.88 -12.98 -13.34
CA PRO A 202 11.83 -12.51 -14.26
C PRO A 202 10.64 -11.81 -13.59
N GLU A 203 10.50 -11.88 -12.27
CA GLU A 203 9.25 -11.57 -11.56
C GLU A 203 8.83 -10.10 -11.66
N GLY A 204 9.78 -9.18 -11.52
CA GLY A 204 9.60 -7.73 -11.60
C GLY A 204 9.57 -7.17 -13.02
N TYR A 205 9.45 -8.01 -14.04
CA TYR A 205 9.31 -7.58 -15.42
C TYR A 205 7.85 -7.81 -15.86
N ALA A 206 7.23 -6.79 -16.46
CA ALA A 206 5.86 -6.92 -16.97
C ALA A 206 5.75 -7.96 -18.10
N GLN A 207 6.81 -8.11 -18.91
CA GLN A 207 6.88 -9.04 -20.05
C GLN A 207 8.24 -9.75 -20.10
N PRO A 208 8.53 -10.69 -19.18
CA PRO A 208 9.84 -11.30 -19.05
C PRO A 208 10.25 -12.18 -20.24
N GLY A 209 9.26 -12.72 -20.97
CA GLY A 209 9.46 -13.57 -22.16
C GLY A 209 9.59 -12.83 -23.50
N ARG A 210 9.60 -11.49 -23.51
CA ARG A 210 9.66 -10.71 -24.75
C ARG A 210 11.05 -10.78 -25.43
N THR A 211 11.05 -10.73 -26.76
CA THR A 211 12.26 -10.57 -27.60
C THR A 211 12.10 -9.38 -28.57
N PRO A 212 13.00 -8.38 -28.56
CA PRO A 212 14.10 -8.18 -27.61
C PRO A 212 13.57 -7.89 -26.19
N ARG A 213 14.30 -8.34 -25.17
CA ARG A 213 13.92 -8.17 -23.75
C ARG A 213 13.90 -6.71 -23.32
N PHE A 214 14.81 -5.90 -23.88
CA PHE A 214 15.00 -4.51 -23.51
C PHE A 214 14.76 -3.58 -24.71
N PRO A 215 14.25 -2.36 -24.49
CA PRO A 215 13.60 -1.93 -23.24
C PRO A 215 12.28 -2.70 -23.02
N GLN A 216 11.90 -2.88 -21.77
CA GLN A 216 10.53 -3.30 -21.44
C GLN A 216 9.57 -2.16 -21.79
N PRO A 217 8.34 -2.45 -22.26
CA PRO A 217 7.41 -1.41 -22.67
C PRO A 217 6.80 -0.66 -21.48
N VAL A 218 6.66 -1.33 -20.34
CA VAL A 218 6.04 -0.83 -19.11
C VAL A 218 6.73 -1.48 -17.90
N ALA A 219 6.58 -0.86 -16.74
CA ALA A 219 7.00 -1.40 -15.47
C ALA A 219 6.03 -2.47 -14.99
N GLU A 220 6.56 -3.45 -14.27
CA GLU A 220 5.74 -4.22 -13.33
C GLU A 220 5.36 -3.30 -12.17
N ILE A 221 4.08 -3.19 -11.80
CA ILE A 221 3.62 -2.22 -10.80
C ILE A 221 4.33 -2.43 -9.45
N MET A 222 4.58 -3.67 -9.05
CA MET A 222 5.28 -4.00 -7.81
C MET A 222 6.81 -3.87 -7.90
N ALA A 223 7.35 -3.59 -9.08
CA ALA A 223 8.75 -3.18 -9.24
C ALA A 223 8.91 -1.65 -9.42
N GLY A 224 7.85 -0.96 -9.84
CA GLY A 224 7.76 0.51 -9.94
C GLY A 224 8.64 1.15 -11.02
N ARG A 225 9.49 0.39 -11.71
CA ARG A 225 10.46 0.89 -12.68
C ARG A 225 10.46 0.06 -13.96
N ILE A 226 10.65 0.72 -15.10
CA ILE A 226 10.75 0.14 -16.43
C ILE A 226 12.20 -0.28 -16.69
N PRO A 227 12.51 -1.58 -16.86
CA PRO A 227 13.85 -2.02 -17.25
C PRO A 227 14.21 -1.53 -18.66
N VAL A 228 15.24 -0.70 -18.79
CA VAL A 228 15.70 -0.14 -20.07
C VAL A 228 16.87 -0.93 -20.65
N LYS A 229 17.75 -1.45 -19.77
CA LYS A 229 18.87 -2.38 -20.07
C LYS A 229 19.19 -3.18 -18.79
N PRO A 230 20.10 -4.18 -18.81
CA PRO A 230 20.30 -5.09 -17.66
C PRO A 230 20.53 -4.45 -16.29
N ASP A 231 21.18 -3.29 -16.26
CA ASP A 231 21.63 -2.57 -15.06
C ASP A 231 20.95 -1.21 -14.88
N MET A 232 19.92 -0.90 -15.67
CA MET A 232 19.27 0.41 -15.65
C MET A 232 17.76 0.30 -15.81
N ALA A 233 17.05 0.96 -14.90
CA ALA A 233 15.60 1.08 -14.94
C ALA A 233 15.15 2.51 -14.66
N GLN A 234 14.11 2.94 -15.37
CA GLN A 234 13.51 4.26 -15.25
C GLN A 234 12.25 4.20 -14.37
N GLN A 235 12.05 5.17 -13.49
CA GLN A 235 10.84 5.25 -12.66
C GLN A 235 9.60 5.43 -13.54
N ALA A 236 8.58 4.60 -13.34
CA ALA A 236 7.28 4.81 -13.98
C ALA A 236 6.64 6.09 -13.43
N GLN A 237 6.16 6.96 -14.32
CA GLN A 237 5.59 8.26 -13.96
C GLN A 237 4.07 8.23 -13.85
N SER A 238 3.43 7.19 -14.37
CA SER A 238 1.97 7.08 -14.41
C SER A 238 1.53 5.62 -14.52
N LEU A 239 0.25 5.34 -14.23
CA LEU A 239 -0.31 3.98 -14.34
C LEU A 239 -0.32 3.43 -15.77
N GLN A 240 -0.34 4.28 -16.79
CA GLN A 240 -0.25 3.86 -18.19
C GLN A 240 1.12 3.25 -18.51
N GLN A 241 2.16 3.59 -17.72
CA GLN A 241 3.49 3.00 -17.79
C GLN A 241 3.66 1.78 -16.89
N CYS A 242 2.59 1.30 -16.26
CA CYS A 242 2.59 0.16 -15.35
C CYS A 242 1.65 -0.95 -15.81
N GLN A 243 1.96 -2.17 -15.42
CA GLN A 243 1.11 -3.35 -15.60
C GLN A 243 1.21 -4.24 -14.36
N ILE A 244 0.15 -4.97 -14.04
CA ILE A 244 0.22 -6.15 -13.15
C ILE A 244 0.67 -7.33 -14.00
N GLY A 245 1.80 -7.92 -13.68
CA GLY A 245 2.32 -9.14 -14.28
C GLY A 245 1.90 -10.38 -13.52
N ARG A 246 2.38 -11.52 -14.02
CA ARG A 246 1.92 -12.84 -13.56
C ARG A 246 2.27 -13.10 -12.10
N GLN A 247 3.43 -12.63 -11.63
CA GLN A 247 3.85 -12.87 -10.25
C GLN A 247 2.93 -12.13 -9.28
N THR A 248 2.72 -10.82 -9.47
CA THR A 248 1.80 -10.02 -8.65
C THR A 248 0.38 -10.57 -8.71
N ALA A 249 -0.13 -10.93 -9.90
CA ALA A 249 -1.45 -11.51 -10.05
C ALA A 249 -1.64 -12.81 -9.23
N ARG A 250 -0.61 -13.66 -9.12
CA ARG A 250 -0.64 -14.85 -8.24
C ARG A 250 -0.58 -14.49 -6.76
N GLU A 251 0.25 -13.51 -6.40
CA GLU A 251 0.42 -13.08 -5.01
C GLU A 251 -0.84 -12.46 -4.43
N ILE A 252 -1.63 -11.76 -5.25
CA ILE A 252 -2.90 -11.18 -4.82
C ILE A 252 -4.08 -12.15 -5.00
N GLY A 253 -3.89 -13.32 -5.62
CA GLY A 253 -4.93 -14.35 -5.76
C GLY A 253 -5.79 -14.24 -7.03
N TRP A 254 -5.42 -13.43 -8.02
CA TRP A 254 -6.10 -13.40 -9.32
C TRP A 254 -5.78 -14.60 -10.22
N LEU A 255 -4.62 -15.22 -10.00
CA LEU A 255 -4.19 -16.43 -10.69
C LEU A 255 -3.90 -17.53 -9.66
N GLN A 256 -4.35 -18.75 -9.97
CA GLN A 256 -3.98 -19.97 -9.24
C GLN A 256 -2.59 -20.47 -9.67
#